data_AF-A0A261B145-F1
#
_entry.id   AF-A0A261B145-F1
#
_cell.length_a   1.000
_cell.length_b   1.000
_cell.length_c   1.000
_cell.angle_alpha   90.00
_cell.angle_beta   90.00
_cell.angle_gamma   90.00
#
_symmetry.space_group_name_H-M   'P 1'
#
loop_
_entity.id
_entity.type
_entity.pdbx_description
1 polymer ?
#
loop_
_entity_poly.entity_id
_entity_poly.type
_entity_poly.pdbx_seq_one_letter_code
_entity_poly.pdbx_strand_id
1 'polypeptide(L)'
;MSSTFPPFPLLHLPYLPLYKVLSNFECEELIELSICSRRCQLAVRLTKSKLTGMNACIGSQLFSLMVYSGRKLKSSWTSGLNECTESFFNVGLKGKSVKVRRYNNTLQFYPPPKDRKLIINALIDHFSETFKIPITFVEIIANDFDDYLSFVPCISDSEEIEFYGKTPISEKDQEDIKRTVKPKTKLSFYPRKDE
;
A
#
# COMPACT_ATOMS: atom_id res chain seq x y z
N MET A 1 -27.04 -7.74 -22.53
CA MET A 1 -28.07 -8.55 -21.85
C MET A 1 -28.05 -8.19 -20.38
N SER A 2 -29.09 -7.52 -19.87
CA SER A 2 -29.25 -7.28 -18.43
C SER A 2 -29.75 -8.57 -17.77
N SER A 3 -29.06 -9.04 -16.74
CA SER A 3 -29.51 -10.17 -15.93
C SER A 3 -30.88 -9.87 -15.32
N THR A 4 -31.84 -10.79 -15.45
CA THR A 4 -33.19 -10.71 -14.88
C THR A 4 -33.26 -11.13 -13.42
N PHE A 5 -32.14 -11.59 -12.84
CA PHE A 5 -32.06 -11.96 -11.43
C PHE A 5 -31.63 -10.76 -10.57
N PRO A 6 -32.22 -10.59 -9.38
CA PRO A 6 -31.76 -9.57 -8.44
C PRO A 6 -30.29 -9.83 -8.07
N PRO A 7 -29.47 -8.78 -7.93
CA PRO A 7 -28.06 -8.92 -7.58
C PRO A 7 -27.91 -9.68 -6.26
N PHE A 8 -27.02 -10.68 -6.23
CA PHE A 8 -26.76 -11.46 -5.03
C PHE A 8 -26.22 -10.55 -3.92
N PRO A 9 -26.93 -10.39 -2.79
CA PRO A 9 -26.55 -9.43 -1.77
C PRO A 9 -25.46 -10.01 -0.87
N LEU A 10 -24.25 -10.21 -1.42
CA LEU A 10 -23.13 -10.89 -0.77
C LEU A 10 -22.91 -10.43 0.69
N LEU A 11 -22.89 -9.11 0.91
CA LEU A 11 -22.64 -8.55 2.24
C LEU A 11 -23.80 -8.70 3.24
N HIS A 12 -24.99 -9.09 2.78
CA HIS A 12 -26.16 -9.36 3.63
C HIS A 12 -26.23 -10.81 4.10
N LEU A 13 -25.31 -11.67 3.64
CA LEU A 13 -25.22 -13.03 4.13
C LEU A 13 -24.84 -13.06 5.62
N PRO A 14 -25.37 -14.05 6.38
CA PRO A 14 -24.85 -14.37 7.70
C PRO A 14 -23.35 -14.72 7.66
N TYR A 15 -22.70 -14.68 8.81
CA TYR A 15 -21.25 -14.87 8.93
C TYR A 15 -20.73 -16.14 8.24
N LEU A 16 -21.33 -17.31 8.49
CA LEU A 16 -20.83 -18.59 7.98
C LEU A 16 -20.88 -18.68 6.43
N PRO A 17 -22.01 -18.40 5.75
CA PRO A 17 -22.05 -18.32 4.29
C PRO A 17 -21.09 -17.27 3.72
N LEU A 18 -21.03 -16.08 4.32
CA LEU A 18 -20.14 -15.01 3.87
C LEU A 18 -18.67 -15.46 3.92
N TYR A 19 -18.25 -16.00 5.06
CA TYR A 19 -16.89 -16.53 5.24
C TYR A 19 -16.58 -17.62 4.22
N LYS A 20 -17.52 -18.54 3.95
CA LYS A 20 -17.32 -19.62 2.98
C LYS A 20 -17.13 -19.08 1.56
N VAL A 21 -17.93 -18.10 1.15
CA VAL A 21 -17.76 -17.45 -0.16
C VAL A 21 -16.41 -16.77 -0.25
N LEU A 22 -16.07 -15.91 0.73
CA LEU A 22 -14.82 -15.15 0.70
C LEU A 22 -13.57 -16.03 0.85
N SER A 23 -13.66 -17.19 1.49
CA SER A 23 -12.53 -18.12 1.59
C SER A 23 -12.17 -18.79 0.25
N ASN A 24 -13.05 -18.71 -0.75
CA ASN A 24 -12.78 -19.18 -2.11
C ASN A 24 -12.19 -18.09 -3.01
N PHE A 25 -12.08 -16.85 -2.53
CA PHE A 25 -11.50 -15.75 -3.31
C PHE A 25 -9.98 -15.85 -3.30
N GLU A 26 -9.36 -15.51 -4.42
CA GLU A 26 -7.93 -15.29 -4.51
C GLU A 26 -7.51 -14.04 -3.72
N CYS A 27 -6.21 -13.93 -3.41
CA CYS A 27 -5.70 -12.80 -2.60
C CYS A 27 -5.99 -11.45 -3.28
N GLU A 28 -5.87 -11.42 -4.60
CA GLU A 28 -6.13 -10.28 -5.47
C GLU A 28 -7.59 -9.81 -5.36
N GLU A 29 -8.53 -10.75 -5.41
CA GLU A 29 -9.97 -10.47 -5.29
C GLU A 29 -10.32 -9.98 -3.88
N LEU A 30 -9.69 -10.53 -2.84
CA LEU A 30 -9.87 -10.05 -1.47
C LEU A 30 -9.33 -8.63 -1.27
N ILE A 31 -8.18 -8.31 -1.88
CA ILE A 31 -7.61 -6.96 -1.87
C ILE A 31 -8.58 -5.98 -2.53
N GLU A 32 -9.06 -6.29 -3.73
CA GLU A 32 -10.00 -5.45 -4.47
C GLU A 32 -11.34 -5.30 -3.76
N LEU A 33 -11.84 -6.37 -3.14
CA LEU A 33 -13.06 -6.27 -2.33
C LEU A 33 -12.85 -5.35 -1.13
N SER A 34 -11.71 -5.48 -0.44
CA SER A 34 -11.46 -4.75 0.81
C SER A 34 -11.50 -3.23 0.65
N ILE A 35 -11.10 -2.70 -0.50
CA ILE A 35 -11.03 -1.26 -0.80
C ILE A 35 -12.39 -0.66 -1.20
N CYS A 36 -13.41 -1.48 -1.52
CA CYS A 36 -14.69 -0.99 -2.02
C CYS A 36 -15.50 -0.22 -0.96
N SER A 37 -15.44 -0.66 0.30
CA SER A 37 -16.14 -0.01 1.41
C SER A 37 -15.63 -0.51 2.76
N ARG A 38 -15.93 0.24 3.84
CA ARG A 38 -15.65 -0.21 5.22
C ARG A 38 -16.30 -1.57 5.54
N ARG A 39 -17.50 -1.85 5.02
CA ARG A 39 -18.18 -3.14 5.24
C ARG A 39 -17.44 -4.27 4.54
N CYS A 40 -16.93 -4.04 3.32
CA CYS A 40 -16.10 -5.00 2.61
C CYS A 40 -14.77 -5.24 3.33
N GLN A 41 -14.10 -4.18 3.79
CA GLN A 41 -12.88 -4.28 4.59
C GLN A 41 -13.09 -5.16 5.83
N LEU A 42 -14.17 -4.91 6.58
CA LEU A 42 -14.53 -5.72 7.75
C LEU A 42 -14.84 -7.17 7.38
N ALA A 43 -15.52 -7.42 6.27
CA ALA A 43 -15.81 -8.77 5.80
C ALA A 43 -14.52 -9.54 5.41
N VAL A 44 -13.61 -8.88 4.71
CA VAL A 44 -12.30 -9.45 4.32
C VAL A 44 -11.44 -9.72 5.57
N ARG A 45 -11.49 -8.87 6.59
CA ARG A 45 -10.78 -9.10 7.87
C ARG A 45 -11.21 -10.37 8.60
N LEU A 46 -12.38 -10.92 8.29
CA LEU A 46 -12.86 -12.16 8.88
C LEU A 46 -12.25 -13.39 8.20
N THR A 47 -11.62 -13.23 7.04
CA THR A 47 -10.97 -14.33 6.32
C THR A 47 -9.53 -14.49 6.78
N LYS A 48 -9.00 -15.70 6.60
CA LYS A 48 -7.57 -15.94 6.75
C LYS A 48 -6.89 -15.63 5.41
N SER A 49 -6.22 -14.49 5.36
CA SER A 49 -5.39 -14.13 4.22
C SER A 49 -4.15 -15.03 4.12
N LYS A 50 -3.77 -15.40 2.90
CA LYS A 50 -2.49 -16.09 2.60
C LYS A 50 -1.35 -15.10 2.35
N LEU A 51 -1.61 -13.80 2.49
CA LEU A 51 -0.60 -12.76 2.32
C LEU A 51 0.42 -12.83 3.45
N THR A 52 1.68 -12.60 3.13
CA THR A 52 2.81 -12.77 4.07
C THR A 52 3.55 -11.48 4.37
N GLY A 53 3.46 -10.47 3.50
CA GLY A 53 4.15 -9.19 3.70
C GLY A 53 3.91 -8.22 2.57
N MET A 54 4.38 -6.99 2.77
CA MET A 54 4.36 -5.93 1.78
C MET A 54 5.68 -5.18 1.72
N ASN A 55 6.06 -4.76 0.51
CA ASN A 55 7.20 -3.87 0.26
C ASN A 55 6.71 -2.53 -0.23
N ALA A 56 7.32 -1.44 0.23
CA ALA A 56 7.02 -0.10 -0.23
C ALA A 56 8.26 0.56 -0.85
N CYS A 57 8.08 1.32 -1.93
CA CYS A 57 9.08 2.23 -2.48
C CYS A 57 8.46 3.62 -2.55
N ILE A 58 9.14 4.63 -1.99
CA ILE A 58 8.65 6.00 -1.88
C ILE A 58 9.73 6.96 -2.39
N GLY A 59 9.45 7.70 -3.46
CA GLY A 59 10.29 8.79 -3.96
C GLY A 59 9.53 10.11 -4.04
N SER A 60 10.10 11.13 -4.67
CA SER A 60 9.46 12.44 -4.84
C SER A 60 8.13 12.37 -5.62
N GLN A 61 8.12 11.65 -6.74
CA GLN A 61 6.93 11.44 -7.58
C GLN A 61 6.50 9.97 -7.70
N LEU A 62 7.33 9.07 -7.17
CA LEU A 62 7.13 7.63 -7.26
C LEU A 62 6.57 7.09 -5.96
N PHE A 63 5.62 6.19 -6.06
CA PHE A 63 5.19 5.31 -4.99
C PHE A 63 4.89 3.94 -5.57
N SER A 64 5.30 2.89 -4.88
CA SER A 64 4.92 1.52 -5.17
C SER A 64 4.66 0.79 -3.85
N LEU A 65 3.56 0.05 -3.78
CA LEU A 65 3.27 -0.90 -2.72
C LEU A 65 3.02 -2.27 -3.35
N MET A 66 3.89 -3.22 -3.02
CA MET A 66 3.84 -4.59 -3.53
C MET A 66 3.46 -5.53 -2.40
N VAL A 67 2.48 -6.39 -2.66
CA VAL A 67 1.89 -7.27 -1.65
C VAL A 67 2.09 -8.72 -2.07
N TYR A 68 2.58 -9.55 -1.14
CA TYR A 68 3.10 -10.87 -1.44
C TYR A 68 2.37 -11.98 -0.69
N SER A 69 2.36 -13.17 -1.29
CA SER A 69 2.09 -14.45 -0.63
C SER A 69 3.29 -15.37 -0.84
N GLY A 70 4.08 -15.56 0.22
CA GLY A 70 5.41 -16.13 0.12
C GLY A 70 6.29 -15.26 -0.79
N ARG A 71 6.84 -15.85 -1.85
CA ARG A 71 7.65 -15.14 -2.86
C ARG A 71 6.83 -14.63 -4.06
N LYS A 72 5.53 -14.93 -4.12
CA LYS A 72 4.68 -14.56 -5.26
C LYS A 72 4.08 -13.19 -5.04
N LEU A 73 4.31 -12.27 -5.98
CA LEU A 73 3.61 -10.99 -6.04
C LEU A 73 2.14 -11.24 -6.32
N LYS A 74 1.27 -10.71 -5.46
CA LYS A 74 -0.18 -10.82 -5.57
C LYS A 74 -0.80 -9.54 -6.06
N SER A 75 -0.36 -8.39 -5.56
CA SER A 75 -0.88 -7.10 -5.99
C SER A 75 0.23 -6.07 -5.99
N SER A 76 0.20 -5.16 -6.98
CA SER A 76 1.09 -4.02 -7.05
C SER A 76 0.26 -2.75 -7.18
N TRP A 77 0.58 -1.74 -6.38
CA TRP A 77 -0.10 -0.46 -6.33
C TRP A 77 0.89 0.65 -6.56
N THR A 78 0.76 1.38 -7.67
CA THR A 78 1.76 2.39 -8.03
C THR A 78 1.14 3.75 -8.26
N SER A 79 1.88 4.82 -7.98
CA SER A 79 1.45 6.16 -8.39
C SER A 79 1.55 6.27 -9.90
N GLY A 80 0.49 6.78 -10.54
CA GLY A 80 0.57 7.21 -11.92
C GLY A 80 1.39 8.50 -12.05
N LEU A 81 2.29 8.55 -13.03
CA LEU A 81 3.14 9.73 -13.30
C LEU A 81 2.38 10.87 -13.99
N ASN A 82 1.35 10.54 -14.77
CA ASN A 82 0.58 11.47 -15.59
C ASN A 82 -0.88 11.54 -15.11
N GLU A 83 -1.64 12.54 -15.52
CA GLU A 83 -3.07 12.59 -15.24
C GLU A 83 -3.82 11.38 -15.83
N CYS A 84 -4.78 10.84 -15.09
CA CYS A 84 -5.64 9.76 -15.57
C CYS A 84 -6.75 10.31 -16.47
N THR A 85 -6.51 10.26 -17.78
CA THR A 85 -7.47 10.67 -18.83
C THR A 85 -8.32 9.51 -19.37
N GLU A 86 -7.93 8.27 -19.08
CA GLU A 86 -8.61 7.05 -19.51
C GLU A 86 -9.64 6.55 -18.47
N SER A 87 -10.29 5.40 -18.74
CA SER A 87 -11.26 4.79 -17.82
C SER A 87 -10.64 4.49 -16.45
N PHE A 88 -11.23 5.05 -15.39
CA PHE A 88 -10.85 4.86 -14.00
C PHE A 88 -12.08 4.57 -13.13
N PHE A 89 -11.84 4.03 -11.94
CA PHE A 89 -12.82 3.96 -10.87
C PHE A 89 -12.33 4.75 -9.65
N ASN A 90 -13.23 5.12 -8.76
CA ASN A 90 -12.89 5.87 -7.56
C ASN A 90 -12.80 4.94 -6.35
N VAL A 91 -11.76 5.11 -5.54
CA VAL A 91 -11.58 4.42 -4.26
C VAL A 91 -11.57 5.45 -3.13
N GLY A 92 -12.29 5.18 -2.05
CA GLY A 92 -12.30 6.00 -0.86
C GLY A 92 -11.17 5.61 0.11
N LEU A 93 -10.18 6.48 0.31
CA LEU A 93 -9.07 6.29 1.25
C LEU A 93 -9.09 7.43 2.29
N LYS A 94 -9.33 7.10 3.58
CA LYS A 94 -9.48 8.07 4.70
C LYS A 94 -10.33 9.30 4.35
N GLY A 95 -11.45 9.09 3.66
CA GLY A 95 -12.39 10.17 3.27
C GLY A 95 -12.00 10.95 2.01
N LYS A 96 -10.91 10.57 1.33
CA LYS A 96 -10.52 11.12 0.02
C LYS A 96 -10.92 10.16 -1.09
N SER A 97 -11.48 10.70 -2.17
CA SER A 97 -11.72 9.94 -3.40
C SER A 97 -10.47 9.97 -4.26
N VAL A 98 -9.94 8.80 -4.59
CA VAL A 98 -8.73 8.63 -5.40
C VAL A 98 -9.10 7.90 -6.68
N LYS A 99 -8.67 8.44 -7.82
CA LYS A 99 -8.82 7.76 -9.11
C LYS A 99 -7.86 6.58 -9.15
N VAL A 100 -8.38 5.41 -9.51
CA VAL A 100 -7.62 4.17 -9.67
C VAL A 100 -7.91 3.58 -11.04
N ARG A 101 -6.84 3.14 -11.70
CA ARG A 101 -6.87 2.45 -12.99
C ARG A 101 -6.23 1.09 -12.82
N ARG A 102 -6.83 0.06 -13.40
CA ARG A 102 -6.20 -1.26 -13.50
C ARG A 102 -5.39 -1.35 -14.79
N TYR A 103 -4.16 -1.82 -14.65
CA TYR A 103 -3.29 -2.22 -15.75
C TYR A 103 -2.71 -3.60 -15.42
N ASN A 104 -3.28 -4.65 -16.01
CA ASN A 104 -3.00 -6.05 -15.66
C ASN A 104 -3.16 -6.28 -14.14
N ASN A 105 -2.11 -6.77 -13.46
CA ASN A 105 -2.08 -7.01 -12.02
C ASN A 105 -1.63 -5.78 -11.20
N THR A 106 -1.48 -4.63 -11.85
CA THR A 106 -1.08 -3.37 -11.20
C THR A 106 -2.25 -2.41 -11.14
N LEU A 107 -2.47 -1.86 -9.95
CA LEU A 107 -3.43 -0.80 -9.70
C LEU A 107 -2.68 0.53 -9.64
N GLN A 108 -2.88 1.36 -10.65
CA GLN A 108 -2.32 2.70 -10.67
C GLN A 108 -3.29 3.66 -9.99
N PHE A 109 -2.82 4.44 -9.03
CA PHE A 109 -3.62 5.46 -8.39
C PHE A 109 -3.02 6.85 -8.63
N TYR A 110 -3.89 7.85 -8.69
CA TYR A 110 -3.54 9.22 -9.06
C TYR A 110 -3.92 10.15 -7.91
N PRO A 111 -3.09 10.22 -6.85
CA PRO A 111 -3.38 11.07 -5.71
C PRO A 111 -3.14 12.55 -6.09
N PRO A 112 -4.02 13.48 -5.70
CA PRO A 112 -3.71 14.90 -5.83
C PRO A 112 -2.40 15.22 -5.07
N PRO A 113 -1.49 16.06 -5.61
CA PRO A 113 -0.19 16.33 -4.98
C PRO A 113 -0.30 16.74 -3.50
N LYS A 114 -1.26 17.61 -3.17
CA LYS A 114 -1.54 18.07 -1.80
C LYS A 114 -1.98 16.97 -0.82
N ASP A 115 -2.59 15.89 -1.34
CA ASP A 115 -3.14 14.79 -0.54
C ASP A 115 -2.25 13.53 -0.65
N ARG A 116 -1.16 13.57 -1.42
CA ARG A 116 -0.30 12.42 -1.73
C ARG A 116 0.14 11.65 -0.50
N LYS A 117 0.72 12.33 0.48
CA LYS A 117 1.18 11.72 1.73
C LYS A 117 0.04 11.05 2.50
N LEU A 118 -1.09 11.76 2.65
CA LEU A 118 -2.26 11.25 3.35
C LEU A 118 -2.79 9.97 2.69
N ILE A 119 -2.85 9.96 1.36
CA ILE A 119 -3.34 8.82 0.57
C ILE A 119 -2.38 7.63 0.65
N ILE A 120 -1.07 7.85 0.56
CA ILE A 120 -0.06 6.79 0.69
C ILE A 120 -0.15 6.14 2.08
N ASN A 121 -0.19 6.95 3.15
CA ASN A 121 -0.33 6.44 4.51
C ASN A 121 -1.66 5.69 4.68
N ALA A 122 -2.76 6.23 4.14
CA ALA A 122 -4.07 5.57 4.17
C ALA A 122 -4.05 4.20 3.48
N LEU A 123 -3.29 4.06 2.39
CA LEU A 123 -3.15 2.80 1.68
C LEU A 123 -2.35 1.79 2.52
N ILE A 124 -1.19 2.18 3.04
CA ILE A 124 -0.35 1.32 3.90
C ILE A 124 -1.14 0.89 5.16
N ASP A 125 -1.82 1.82 5.82
CA ASP A 125 -2.72 1.55 6.95
C ASP A 125 -3.78 0.53 6.57
N HIS A 126 -4.45 0.73 5.42
CA HIS A 126 -5.51 -0.16 4.96
C HIS A 126 -5.02 -1.60 4.83
N PHE A 127 -3.87 -1.83 4.19
CA PHE A 127 -3.32 -3.18 4.03
C PHE A 127 -2.90 -3.77 5.38
N SER A 128 -2.21 -2.99 6.20
CA SER A 128 -1.74 -3.41 7.52
C SER A 128 -2.92 -3.79 8.44
N GLU A 129 -3.96 -2.96 8.46
CA GLU A 129 -5.14 -3.17 9.30
C GLU A 129 -6.02 -4.32 8.82
N THR A 130 -6.17 -4.47 7.50
CA THR A 130 -7.07 -5.45 6.88
C THR A 130 -6.49 -6.85 6.88
N PHE A 131 -5.22 -6.97 6.47
CA PHE A 131 -4.60 -8.29 6.26
C PHE A 131 -3.67 -8.70 7.40
N LYS A 132 -3.36 -7.78 8.33
CA LYS A 132 -2.46 -8.04 9.46
C LYS A 132 -1.08 -8.57 9.03
N ILE A 133 -0.59 -8.10 7.87
CA ILE A 133 0.71 -8.46 7.32
C ILE A 133 1.74 -7.36 7.63
N PRO A 134 3.01 -7.71 7.85
CA PRO A 134 4.07 -6.74 8.12
C PRO A 134 4.53 -6.01 6.84
N ILE A 135 5.13 -4.83 7.03
CA ILE A 135 5.95 -4.18 6.01
C ILE A 135 7.35 -4.79 6.11
N THR A 136 7.71 -5.61 5.12
CA THR A 136 8.96 -6.38 5.11
C THR A 136 10.14 -5.55 4.63
N PHE A 137 9.92 -4.66 3.67
CA PHE A 137 10.99 -3.82 3.13
C PHE A 137 10.45 -2.46 2.71
N VAL A 138 11.17 -1.40 3.05
CA VAL A 138 10.89 -0.06 2.57
C VAL A 138 12.13 0.56 1.95
N GLU A 139 11.95 1.07 0.73
CA GLU A 139 12.92 1.89 0.05
C GLU A 139 12.43 3.34 0.01
N ILE A 140 13.25 4.29 0.45
CA ILE A 140 13.04 5.71 0.27
C ILE A 140 14.08 6.26 -0.71
N ILE A 141 13.62 6.76 -1.85
CA ILE A 141 14.45 7.45 -2.84
C ILE A 141 14.44 8.95 -2.48
N ALA A 142 15.43 9.39 -1.71
CA ALA A 142 15.54 10.75 -1.18
C ALA A 142 15.93 11.80 -2.24
N ASN A 143 16.27 11.36 -3.46
CA ASN A 143 16.65 12.26 -4.56
C ASN A 143 15.55 13.24 -4.92
N ASP A 144 15.88 14.53 -4.86
CA ASP A 144 14.98 15.61 -5.23
C ASP A 144 13.63 15.50 -4.48
N PHE A 145 13.68 14.98 -3.24
CA PHE A 145 12.52 14.64 -2.42
C PHE A 145 12.60 15.32 -1.04
N ASP A 146 12.45 16.64 -1.00
CA ASP A 146 12.70 17.47 0.20
C ASP A 146 11.93 17.03 1.46
N ASP A 147 10.74 16.45 1.32
CA ASP A 147 9.86 16.06 2.44
C ASP A 147 9.85 14.55 2.74
N TYR A 148 10.87 13.81 2.28
CA TYR A 148 10.97 12.35 2.48
C TYR A 148 10.92 11.94 3.95
N LEU A 149 11.53 12.73 4.85
CA LEU A 149 11.51 12.50 6.30
C LEU A 149 10.09 12.45 6.87
N SER A 150 9.14 13.09 6.19
CA SER A 150 7.77 13.15 6.64
C SER A 150 7.04 11.80 6.51
N PHE A 151 7.58 10.84 5.74
CA PHE A 151 7.08 9.48 5.59
C PHE A 151 7.64 8.50 6.63
N VAL A 152 8.74 8.87 7.30
CA VAL A 152 9.48 8.05 8.27
C VAL A 152 8.58 7.49 9.38
N PRO A 153 7.63 8.24 9.98
CA PRO A 153 6.75 7.70 11.01
C PRO A 153 5.86 6.54 10.53
N CYS A 154 5.40 6.58 9.27
CA CYS A 154 4.47 5.59 8.71
C CYS A 154 5.15 4.22 8.49
N ILE A 155 6.47 4.20 8.39
CA ILE A 155 7.27 3.01 8.08
C ILE A 155 8.10 2.54 9.26
N SER A 156 7.90 3.14 10.44
CA SER A 156 8.74 2.96 11.62
C SER A 156 8.85 1.51 12.11
N ASP A 157 7.80 0.71 11.92
CA ASP A 157 7.70 -0.70 12.34
C ASP A 157 8.11 -1.71 11.25
N SER A 158 8.70 -1.25 10.13
CA SER A 158 9.13 -2.11 9.03
C SER A 158 10.30 -3.01 9.42
N GLU A 159 10.44 -4.17 8.77
CA GLU A 159 11.55 -5.08 9.06
C GLU A 159 12.89 -4.51 8.57
N GLU A 160 12.93 -4.06 7.32
CA GLU A 160 14.10 -3.46 6.69
C GLU A 160 13.76 -2.12 6.05
N ILE A 161 14.64 -1.13 6.21
CA ILE A 161 14.49 0.19 5.58
C ILE A 161 15.81 0.63 4.95
N GLU A 162 15.73 1.08 3.70
CA GLU A 162 16.85 1.63 2.96
C GLU A 162 16.52 3.04 2.44
N PHE A 163 17.47 3.97 2.63
CA PHE A 163 17.40 5.31 2.06
C PHE A 163 18.45 5.43 0.96
N TYR A 164 18.01 5.83 -0.25
CA TYR A 164 18.87 6.02 -1.42
C TYR A 164 18.84 7.48 -1.89
N GLY A 165 20.02 8.08 -1.99
CA GLY A 165 20.27 9.36 -2.66
C GLY A 165 21.27 9.22 -3.81
N LYS A 166 21.46 10.27 -4.59
CA LYS A 166 22.54 10.50 -5.56
C LYS A 166 23.78 10.92 -4.77
N THR A 167 23.57 11.73 -3.74
CA THR A 167 24.56 12.09 -2.72
C THR A 167 24.22 11.40 -1.40
N PRO A 168 25.20 11.18 -0.51
CA PRO A 168 24.95 10.63 0.81
C PRO A 168 23.89 11.44 1.57
N ILE A 169 23.00 10.75 2.28
CA ILE A 169 22.05 11.38 3.19
C ILE A 169 22.81 12.16 4.27
N SER A 170 22.37 13.38 4.57
CA SER A 170 23.05 14.25 5.54
C SER A 170 23.13 13.60 6.93
N GLU A 171 24.19 13.86 7.69
CA GLU A 171 24.37 13.28 9.03
C GLU A 171 23.21 13.64 9.97
N LYS A 172 22.74 14.88 9.88
CA LYS A 172 21.57 15.36 10.62
C LYS A 172 20.32 14.52 10.32
N ASP A 173 20.02 14.30 9.05
CA ASP A 173 18.84 13.51 8.67
C ASP A 173 19.00 12.05 9.11
N GLN A 174 20.20 11.48 9.00
CA GLN A 174 20.47 10.13 9.48
C GLN A 174 20.22 9.99 10.98
N GLU A 175 20.62 10.99 11.78
CA GLU A 175 20.34 11.02 13.23
C GLU A 175 18.83 11.11 13.51
N ASP A 176 18.12 11.99 12.81
CA ASP A 176 16.67 12.15 12.96
C ASP A 176 15.91 10.86 12.58
N ILE A 177 16.35 10.18 11.52
CA ILE A 177 15.81 8.88 11.10
C ILE A 177 16.09 7.81 12.16
N LYS A 178 17.33 7.69 12.66
CA LYS A 178 17.70 6.71 13.70
C LYS A 178 16.94 6.92 15.01
N ARG A 179 16.55 8.15 15.32
CA ARG A 179 15.71 8.47 16.50
C ARG A 179 14.25 8.08 16.30
N THR A 180 13.76 8.13 15.06
CA THR A 180 12.34 7.94 14.73
C THR A 180 12.00 6.48 14.37
N VAL A 181 12.89 5.80 13.65
CA VAL A 181 12.67 4.45 13.14
C VAL A 181 13.39 3.43 14.01
N LYS A 182 12.72 2.31 14.29
CA LYS A 182 13.32 1.14 14.93
C LYS A 182 13.04 -0.09 14.06
N PRO A 183 13.74 -0.24 12.92
CA PRO A 183 13.49 -1.39 12.06
C PRO A 183 13.89 -2.66 12.79
N LYS A 184 13.14 -3.73 12.54
CA LYS A 184 13.36 -5.00 13.27
C LYS A 184 14.69 -5.65 12.89
N THR A 185 15.12 -5.46 11.65
CA THR A 185 16.25 -6.19 11.07
C THR A 185 17.35 -5.23 10.61
N LYS A 186 17.04 -4.24 9.76
CA LYS A 186 18.09 -3.46 9.07
C LYS A 186 17.67 -2.01 8.78
N LEU A 187 18.62 -1.09 8.98
CA LEU A 187 18.55 0.31 8.51
C LEU A 187 19.80 0.62 7.70
N SER A 188 19.65 1.07 6.45
CA SER A 188 20.79 1.40 5.58
C SER A 188 20.62 2.75 4.87
N PHE A 189 21.74 3.40 4.59
CA PHE A 189 21.82 4.68 3.87
C PHE A 189 22.80 4.55 2.70
N TYR A 190 22.39 5.00 1.53
CA TYR A 190 23.14 4.89 0.27
C TYR A 190 23.10 6.20 -0.54
N PRO A 191 24.17 6.51 -1.30
CA PRO A 191 25.49 5.92 -1.21
C PRO A 191 26.07 6.12 0.19
N ARG A 192 26.92 5.19 0.63
CA ARG A 192 27.68 5.39 1.86
C ARG A 192 28.59 6.60 1.61
N LYS A 193 28.66 7.52 2.58
CA LYS A 193 29.72 8.52 2.58
C LYS A 193 31.02 7.72 2.62
N ASP A 194 31.89 7.90 1.63
CA ASP A 194 33.15 7.15 1.53
C ASP A 194 33.84 7.13 2.91
N GLU A 195 34.26 5.95 3.35
CA GLU A 195 35.05 5.74 4.59
C GLU A 195 36.40 6.46 4.51
#